data_AF-A0A3N5MW84-F1
#
_entry.id   AF-A0A3N5MW84-F1
#
_cell.length_a   1.000
_cell.length_b   1.000
_cell.length_c   1.000
_cell.angle_alpha   90.00
_cell.angle_beta   90.00
_cell.angle_gamma   90.00
#
_symmetry.space_group_name_H-M   'P 1'
#
loop_
_entity.id
_entity.type
_entity.pdbx_description
1 polymer ?
#
loop_
_entity_poly.entity_id
_entity_poly.type
_entity_poly.pdbx_seq_one_letter_code
_entity_poly.pdbx_strand_id
1 'polypeptide(L)'
;MVPDPRPGNEYPPPLFQEPLIEREGDSVCTLICSLMYIGSLYQRTVQEKITCCYKLFLLSLLPDTKELSVNQMKVANIVTQAVLGAAVIVLFVLHFGRKPESSSKGQQVNMEGLTTPSDIAIAYFNMDTVMSQWDLYFQYQQELQQRQTELESDFEGRTQNFRKSVEDAQYKIQRGLVTRSEAENLQQQLATQEQSLMNLQNQYGLQLQEEGLVKNRKMIDMIERYVAELSRERGYSYVFSYQFGGNVIYGAQPFNITGDVVNGLNEKYKPGTDID
;
A
#
# COMPACT_ATOMS: atom_id res chain seq x y z
N MET A 1 35.14 64.33 -12.27
CA MET A 1 35.35 62.93 -12.66
C MET A 1 34.01 62.24 -12.76
N VAL A 2 33.50 62.09 -13.98
CA VAL A 2 32.35 61.26 -14.36
C VAL A 2 32.86 60.42 -15.53
N PRO A 3 32.76 59.08 -15.51
CA PRO A 3 33.30 58.27 -16.60
C PRO A 3 32.32 58.17 -17.78
N ASP A 4 32.93 58.19 -18.97
CA ASP A 4 32.37 58.10 -20.32
C ASP A 4 31.57 56.80 -20.59
N PRO A 5 30.59 56.80 -21.52
CA PRO A 5 29.90 55.59 -21.95
C PRO A 5 30.65 54.88 -23.09
N ARG A 6 30.74 53.55 -23.01
CA ARG A 6 31.28 52.69 -24.09
C ARG A 6 30.22 52.45 -25.19
N PRO A 7 30.58 52.44 -26.49
CA PRO A 7 29.67 52.10 -27.57
C PRO A 7 29.65 50.59 -27.89
N GLY A 8 28.43 50.09 -28.13
CA GLY A 8 28.04 49.16 -29.21
C GLY A 8 28.73 47.79 -29.35
N ASN A 9 28.06 46.73 -28.89
CA ASN A 9 28.28 45.37 -29.40
C ASN A 9 27.46 45.16 -30.67
N GLU A 10 28.13 44.87 -31.78
CA GLU A 10 27.53 44.35 -33.01
C GLU A 10 26.94 42.95 -32.78
N TYR A 11 25.68 42.77 -33.16
CA TYR A 11 25.04 41.46 -33.30
C TYR A 11 25.42 40.86 -34.66
N PRO A 12 25.84 39.59 -34.73
CA PRO A 12 25.94 38.88 -36.01
C PRO A 12 24.55 38.46 -36.53
N PRO A 13 24.35 38.38 -37.86
CA PRO A 13 23.06 38.06 -38.48
C PRO A 13 22.69 36.57 -38.34
N PRO A 14 21.40 36.21 -38.48
CA PRO A 14 20.93 34.85 -38.27
C PRO A 14 21.27 33.95 -39.47
N LEU A 15 21.87 32.79 -39.19
CA LEU A 15 21.99 31.71 -40.16
C LEU A 15 20.69 30.91 -40.18
N PHE A 16 19.92 31.08 -41.25
CA PHE A 16 18.94 30.10 -41.71
C PHE A 16 19.68 29.05 -42.55
N GLN A 17 19.63 27.79 -42.13
CA GLN A 17 19.91 26.64 -42.99
C GLN A 17 18.88 25.54 -42.73
N GLU A 18 18.49 24.89 -43.82
CA GLU A 18 17.32 24.06 -44.12
C GLU A 18 17.04 22.80 -43.26
N PRO A 19 15.82 22.22 -43.37
CA PRO A 19 15.35 21.13 -42.51
C PRO A 19 15.91 19.76 -42.90
N LEU A 20 16.40 19.02 -41.91
CA LEU A 20 16.72 17.60 -42.04
C LEU A 20 15.43 16.77 -41.90
N ILE A 21 14.90 16.33 -43.04
CA ILE A 21 14.03 15.17 -43.12
C ILE A 21 14.95 13.96 -43.31
N GLU A 22 15.09 13.10 -42.29
CA GLU A 22 15.20 11.63 -42.41
C GLU A 22 15.56 10.95 -41.06
N ARG A 23 14.96 9.78 -40.85
CA ARG A 23 15.21 8.71 -39.85
C ARG A 23 14.56 8.79 -38.46
N GLU A 24 13.24 8.61 -38.42
CA GLU A 24 12.52 8.13 -37.21
C GLU A 24 12.55 6.59 -37.02
N GLY A 25 13.32 5.83 -37.81
CA GLY A 25 13.30 4.36 -37.76
C GLY A 25 14.22 3.68 -36.73
N ASP A 26 15.29 4.35 -36.26
CA ASP A 26 16.37 3.67 -35.53
C ASP A 26 16.24 3.77 -34.00
N SER A 27 15.50 4.75 -33.46
CA SER A 27 15.40 4.97 -32.01
C SER A 27 14.45 3.97 -31.33
N VAL A 28 13.35 3.60 -32.00
CA VAL A 28 12.32 2.70 -31.46
C VAL A 28 12.83 1.26 -31.38
N CYS A 29 13.58 0.78 -32.38
CA CYS A 29 14.22 -0.54 -32.35
C CYS A 29 15.26 -0.66 -31.23
N THR A 30 16.01 0.41 -30.94
CA THR A 30 17.03 0.41 -29.89
C THR A 30 16.42 0.42 -28.49
N LEU A 31 15.29 1.12 -28.31
CA LEU A 31 14.51 1.12 -27.07
C LEU A 31 13.82 -0.23 -26.83
N ILE A 32 13.26 -0.85 -27.87
CA ILE A 32 12.63 -2.18 -27.77
C ILE A 32 13.67 -3.26 -27.44
N CYS A 33 14.86 -3.22 -28.07
CA CYS A 33 15.96 -4.14 -27.74
C CYS A 33 16.47 -3.94 -26.31
N SER A 34 16.53 -2.70 -25.82
CA SER A 34 16.97 -2.41 -24.44
C SER A 34 15.94 -2.87 -23.40
N LEU A 35 14.65 -2.71 -23.68
CA LEU A 35 13.57 -3.20 -22.81
C LEU A 35 13.49 -4.75 -22.80
N MET A 36 13.74 -5.41 -23.93
CA MET A 36 13.87 -6.88 -23.96
C MET A 36 15.10 -7.38 -23.19
N TYR A 37 16.22 -6.65 -23.24
CA TYR A 37 17.44 -7.01 -22.50
C TYR A 37 17.23 -6.91 -20.97
N ILE A 38 16.57 -5.84 -20.52
CA ILE A 38 16.20 -5.62 -19.11
C ILE A 38 15.18 -6.68 -18.63
N GLY A 39 14.22 -7.08 -19.47
CA GLY A 39 13.30 -8.18 -19.18
C GLY A 39 14.00 -9.53 -18.99
N SER A 40 15.03 -9.83 -19.80
CA SER A 40 15.81 -11.07 -19.67
C SER A 40 16.70 -11.10 -18.41
N LEU A 41 17.21 -9.94 -17.98
CA LEU A 41 17.97 -9.77 -16.74
C LEU A 41 17.08 -9.87 -15.50
N TYR A 42 15.83 -9.38 -15.58
CA TYR A 42 14.83 -9.56 -14.52
C TYR A 42 14.38 -11.02 -14.39
N GLN A 43 14.15 -11.73 -15.51
CA GLN A 43 13.88 -13.17 -15.47
C GLN A 43 15.04 -14.00 -14.91
N ARG A 44 16.30 -13.65 -15.22
CA ARG A 44 17.48 -14.34 -14.67
C ARG A 44 17.64 -14.15 -13.16
N THR A 45 17.42 -12.94 -12.64
CA THR A 45 17.53 -12.65 -11.19
C THR A 45 16.39 -13.28 -10.37
N VAL A 46 15.18 -13.37 -10.95
CA VAL A 46 14.05 -14.07 -10.32
C VAL A 46 14.26 -15.59 -10.35
N GLN A 47 14.79 -16.16 -11.44
CA GLN A 47 15.13 -17.59 -11.52
C GLN A 47 16.28 -17.97 -10.57
N GLU A 48 17.30 -17.13 -10.39
CA GLU A 48 18.35 -17.37 -9.40
C GLU A 48 17.83 -17.32 -7.95
N LYS A 49 16.95 -16.36 -7.63
CA LYS A 49 16.35 -16.28 -6.28
C LYS A 49 15.38 -17.43 -5.99
N ILE A 50 14.56 -17.83 -6.97
CA ILE A 50 13.67 -18.99 -6.84
C ILE A 50 14.49 -20.28 -6.71
N THR A 51 15.57 -20.44 -7.49
CA THR A 51 16.47 -21.59 -7.39
C THR A 51 17.18 -21.63 -6.03
N CYS A 52 17.56 -20.47 -5.47
CA CYS A 52 18.19 -20.40 -4.14
C CYS A 52 17.21 -20.75 -3.00
N CYS A 53 15.99 -20.21 -3.05
CA CYS A 53 14.94 -20.54 -2.06
C CYS A 53 14.49 -22.01 -2.16
N TYR A 54 14.36 -22.55 -3.38
CA TYR A 54 14.00 -23.95 -3.58
C TYR A 54 15.12 -24.89 -3.13
N LYS A 55 16.39 -24.49 -3.31
CA LYS A 55 17.57 -25.25 -2.85
C LYS A 55 17.75 -25.20 -1.33
N LEU A 56 17.43 -24.07 -0.68
CA LEU A 56 17.38 -23.99 0.79
C LEU A 56 16.22 -24.80 1.37
N PHE A 57 15.04 -24.76 0.74
CA PHE A 57 13.88 -25.53 1.18
C PHE A 57 14.07 -27.04 0.97
N LEU A 58 14.69 -27.45 -0.13
CA LEU A 58 15.09 -28.85 -0.35
C LEU A 58 16.18 -29.31 0.63
N LEU A 59 17.08 -28.42 1.06
CA LEU A 59 18.06 -28.75 2.11
C LEU A 59 17.41 -29.02 3.47
N SER A 60 16.27 -28.38 3.77
CA SER A 60 15.53 -28.59 5.03
C SER A 60 14.67 -29.86 5.05
N LEU A 61 14.48 -30.54 3.91
CA LEU A 61 13.58 -31.69 3.77
C LEU A 61 14.29 -33.02 3.53
N LEU A 62 15.63 -33.06 3.52
CA LEU A 62 16.38 -34.31 3.35
C LEU A 62 16.75 -34.92 4.72
N PRO A 63 16.33 -36.14 5.03
CA PRO A 63 16.87 -36.89 6.16
C PRO A 63 18.34 -37.22 5.90
N ASP A 64 19.15 -37.19 6.96
CA ASP A 64 20.58 -37.53 6.97
C ASP A 64 20.89 -38.83 6.18
N THR A 65 21.34 -38.69 4.93
CA THR A 65 21.82 -39.81 4.13
C THR A 65 23.33 -39.75 4.02
N LYS A 66 23.95 -40.72 4.71
CA LYS A 66 25.34 -41.14 4.63
C LYS A 66 25.79 -41.27 3.16
N GLU A 67 27.07 -40.92 2.94
CA GLU A 67 27.81 -40.96 1.68
C GLU A 67 27.30 -41.95 0.63
N LEU A 68 26.65 -41.44 -0.42
CA LEU A 68 26.34 -42.22 -1.63
C LEU A 68 26.82 -41.46 -2.87
N SER A 69 27.55 -42.20 -3.72
CA SER A 69 28.34 -41.67 -4.84
C SER A 69 27.54 -40.81 -5.84
N VAL A 70 28.24 -39.85 -6.45
CA VAL A 70 27.75 -38.78 -7.35
C VAL A 70 26.77 -39.23 -8.45
N ASN A 71 26.78 -40.50 -8.84
CA ASN A 71 25.86 -41.07 -9.83
C ASN A 71 24.43 -41.28 -9.31
N GLN A 72 24.23 -41.46 -7.99
CA GLN A 72 22.91 -41.67 -7.39
C GLN A 72 22.11 -40.36 -7.25
N MET A 73 22.77 -39.21 -7.05
CA MET A 73 22.11 -37.89 -6.96
C MET A 73 21.51 -37.43 -8.30
N LYS A 74 22.14 -37.77 -9.43
CA LYS A 74 21.62 -37.42 -10.76
C LYS A 74 20.37 -38.26 -11.09
N VAL A 75 20.39 -39.54 -10.75
CA VAL A 75 19.24 -40.44 -10.96
C VAL A 75 18.06 -40.02 -10.09
N ALA A 76 18.28 -39.69 -8.81
CA ALA A 76 17.22 -39.23 -7.91
C ALA A 76 16.56 -37.92 -8.40
N ASN A 77 17.35 -36.96 -8.92
CA ASN A 77 16.80 -35.71 -9.45
C ASN A 77 16.04 -35.92 -10.77
N ILE A 78 16.54 -36.77 -11.68
CA ILE A 78 15.85 -37.10 -12.94
C ILE A 78 14.53 -37.82 -12.66
N VAL A 79 14.52 -38.77 -11.72
CA VAL A 79 13.29 -39.49 -11.32
C VAL A 79 12.27 -38.52 -10.70
N THR A 80 12.71 -37.60 -9.85
CA THR A 80 11.82 -36.62 -9.21
C THR A 80 11.21 -35.64 -10.24
N GLN A 81 12.01 -35.15 -11.19
CA GLN A 81 11.54 -34.30 -12.29
C GLN A 81 10.58 -35.05 -13.23
N ALA A 82 10.84 -36.33 -13.52
CA ALA A 82 9.97 -37.16 -14.35
C ALA A 82 8.61 -37.42 -13.68
N VAL A 83 8.58 -37.68 -12.37
CA VAL A 83 7.35 -37.88 -11.60
C VAL A 83 6.53 -36.59 -11.52
N LEU A 84 7.16 -35.44 -11.27
CA LEU A 84 6.49 -34.14 -11.29
C LEU A 84 5.94 -33.78 -12.67
N GLY A 85 6.71 -34.02 -13.73
CA GLY A 85 6.27 -33.79 -15.11
C GLY A 85 5.05 -34.64 -15.50
N ALA A 86 5.06 -35.93 -15.12
CA ALA A 86 3.92 -36.81 -15.35
C ALA A 86 2.66 -36.36 -14.59
N ALA A 87 2.80 -35.90 -13.34
CA ALA A 87 1.68 -35.40 -12.54
C ALA A 87 1.02 -34.16 -13.17
N VAL A 88 1.82 -33.24 -13.73
CA VAL A 88 1.30 -32.04 -14.41
C VAL A 88 0.56 -32.41 -15.70
N ILE A 89 1.07 -33.37 -16.48
CA ILE A 89 0.40 -33.84 -17.71
C ILE A 89 -0.95 -34.51 -17.37
N VAL A 90 -0.99 -35.34 -16.33
CA VAL A 90 -2.23 -35.98 -15.87
C VAL A 90 -3.23 -34.92 -15.41
N LEU A 91 -2.81 -33.93 -14.61
CA LEU A 91 -3.67 -32.82 -14.20
C LEU A 91 -4.16 -32.01 -15.40
N PHE A 92 -3.31 -31.76 -16.39
CA PHE A 92 -3.71 -31.03 -17.60
C PHE A 92 -4.77 -31.79 -18.39
N VAL A 93 -4.61 -33.10 -18.57
CA VAL A 93 -5.62 -33.93 -19.26
C VAL A 93 -6.91 -34.07 -18.43
N LEU A 94 -6.84 -34.17 -17.10
CA LEU A 94 -8.03 -34.23 -16.25
C LEU A 94 -8.77 -32.89 -16.16
N HIS A 95 -8.06 -31.77 -16.18
CA HIS A 95 -8.63 -30.44 -15.99
C HIS A 95 -9.08 -29.79 -17.31
N PHE A 96 -8.33 -30.00 -18.40
CA PHE A 96 -8.62 -29.43 -19.72
C PHE A 96 -9.14 -30.45 -20.75
N GLY A 97 -9.11 -31.76 -20.46
CA GLY A 97 -9.68 -32.81 -21.33
C GLY A 97 -11.19 -32.99 -21.20
N ARG A 98 -11.87 -32.21 -20.34
CA ARG A 98 -13.33 -32.10 -20.37
C ARG A 98 -13.73 -31.25 -21.58
N LYS A 99 -14.02 -31.95 -22.68
CA LYS A 99 -14.69 -31.47 -23.89
C LYS A 99 -15.83 -30.50 -23.50
N PRO A 100 -15.87 -29.26 -24.00
CA PRO A 100 -17.01 -28.38 -23.77
C PRO A 100 -18.18 -28.93 -24.58
N GLU A 101 -19.02 -29.74 -23.94
CA GLU A 101 -20.36 -29.97 -24.45
C GLU A 101 -21.16 -28.68 -24.22
N SER A 102 -21.24 -27.89 -25.29
CA SER A 102 -22.29 -26.90 -25.47
C SER A 102 -23.64 -27.59 -25.42
N SER A 103 -24.18 -27.74 -24.22
CA SER A 103 -25.60 -28.02 -23.99
C SER A 103 -26.14 -26.96 -23.06
N SER A 104 -26.73 -25.95 -23.71
CA SER A 104 -27.77 -25.10 -23.16
C SER A 104 -28.80 -25.94 -22.38
N LYS A 105 -28.72 -25.90 -21.06
CA LYS A 105 -29.87 -25.98 -20.16
C LYS A 105 -29.65 -24.96 -19.06
N GLY A 106 -30.12 -23.75 -19.33
CA GLY A 106 -30.36 -22.77 -18.28
C GLY A 106 -31.38 -23.35 -17.30
N GLN A 107 -30.90 -23.75 -16.13
CA GLN A 107 -31.73 -23.94 -14.96
C GLN A 107 -32.21 -22.53 -14.57
N GLN A 108 -33.42 -22.16 -15.00
CA GLN A 108 -34.09 -20.99 -14.44
C GLN A 108 -34.42 -21.31 -12.99
N VAL A 109 -33.60 -20.78 -12.08
CA VAL A 109 -34.04 -20.54 -10.72
C VAL A 109 -35.08 -19.43 -10.83
N ASN A 110 -36.34 -19.77 -10.56
CA ASN A 110 -37.45 -18.85 -10.54
C ASN A 110 -37.20 -17.86 -9.39
N MET A 111 -36.56 -16.73 -9.71
CA MET A 111 -36.40 -15.61 -8.80
C MET A 111 -37.66 -14.74 -8.96
N GLU A 112 -38.74 -15.20 -8.34
CA GLU A 112 -39.95 -14.41 -8.17
C GLU A 112 -39.60 -13.20 -7.31
N GLY A 113 -39.40 -12.06 -7.98
CA GLY A 113 -39.05 -10.79 -7.35
C GLY A 113 -38.09 -9.88 -8.14
N LEU A 114 -37.62 -10.24 -9.34
CA LEU A 114 -36.88 -9.29 -10.16
C LEU A 114 -37.84 -8.35 -10.90
N THR A 115 -37.84 -7.09 -10.46
CA THR A 115 -38.28 -5.93 -11.23
C THR A 115 -37.69 -6.00 -12.64
N THR A 116 -38.53 -5.71 -13.63
CA THR A 116 -38.16 -5.68 -15.06
C THR A 116 -36.87 -4.86 -15.30
N PRO A 117 -36.01 -5.23 -16.29
CA PRO A 117 -34.72 -4.56 -16.58
C PRO A 117 -34.81 -3.05 -16.89
N SER A 118 -36.02 -2.54 -17.10
CA SER A 118 -36.32 -1.13 -17.38
C SER A 118 -36.42 -0.23 -16.14
N ASP A 119 -36.39 -0.78 -14.91
CA ASP A 119 -36.56 -0.02 -13.65
C ASP A 119 -35.30 0.01 -12.75
N ILE A 120 -34.14 -0.42 -13.25
CA ILE A 120 -32.90 -0.40 -12.46
C ILE A 120 -32.38 1.04 -12.37
N ALA A 121 -32.59 1.69 -11.22
CA ALA A 121 -32.06 3.02 -10.95
C ALA A 121 -30.62 2.92 -10.41
N ILE A 122 -29.69 3.60 -11.09
CA ILE A 122 -28.26 3.62 -10.75
C ILE A 122 -27.88 5.05 -10.36
N ALA A 123 -27.16 5.19 -9.25
CA ALA A 123 -26.57 6.46 -8.83
C ALA A 123 -25.08 6.30 -8.50
N TYR A 124 -24.37 7.40 -8.39
CA TYR A 124 -23.01 7.43 -7.88
C TYR A 124 -22.77 8.67 -7.02
N PHE A 125 -21.80 8.59 -6.12
CA PHE A 125 -21.32 9.73 -5.36
C PHE A 125 -19.80 9.78 -5.36
N ASN A 126 -19.23 10.97 -5.24
CA ASN A 126 -17.79 11.18 -5.18
C ASN A 126 -17.32 11.11 -3.71
N MET A 127 -16.56 10.08 -3.38
CA MET A 127 -16.05 9.84 -2.04
C MET A 127 -15.08 10.94 -1.59
N ASP A 128 -14.18 11.40 -2.47
CA ASP A 128 -13.21 12.46 -2.15
C ASP A 128 -13.93 13.78 -1.80
N THR A 129 -15.02 14.07 -2.51
CA THR A 129 -15.87 15.24 -2.24
C THR A 129 -16.63 15.08 -0.93
N VAL A 130 -17.15 13.88 -0.65
CA VAL A 130 -17.80 13.59 0.65
C VAL A 130 -16.82 13.80 1.80
N MET A 131 -15.63 13.21 1.73
CA MET A 131 -14.62 13.36 2.79
C MET A 131 -14.19 14.82 2.98
N SER A 132 -14.04 15.59 1.90
CA SER A 132 -13.61 17.00 1.98
C SER A 132 -14.70 17.99 2.41
N GLN A 133 -15.97 17.59 2.45
CA GLN A 133 -17.10 18.46 2.83
C GLN A 133 -17.87 17.94 4.05
N TRP A 134 -17.43 16.84 4.65
CA TRP A 134 -18.06 16.26 5.82
C TRP A 134 -17.37 16.73 7.11
N ASP A 135 -18.11 17.41 7.97
CA ASP A 135 -17.55 18.06 9.17
C ASP A 135 -16.91 17.07 10.14
N LEU A 136 -17.50 15.89 10.29
CA LEU A 136 -16.98 14.84 11.18
C LEU A 136 -15.61 14.33 10.70
N TYR A 137 -15.36 14.31 9.39
CA TYR A 137 -14.06 13.92 8.85
C TYR A 137 -12.95 14.89 9.34
N PHE A 138 -13.22 16.19 9.29
CA PHE A 138 -12.26 17.19 9.78
C PHE A 138 -12.00 17.06 11.28
N GLN A 139 -13.03 16.77 12.06
CA GLN A 139 -12.86 16.51 13.50
C GLN A 139 -11.95 15.30 13.74
N TYR A 140 -12.18 14.18 13.04
CA TYR A 140 -11.33 13.00 13.19
C TYR A 140 -9.87 13.25 12.79
N GLN A 141 -9.64 14.05 11.74
CA GLN A 141 -8.30 14.48 11.36
C GLN A 141 -7.64 15.33 12.46
N GLN A 142 -8.38 16.28 13.03
CA GLN A 142 -7.88 17.10 14.15
C GLN A 142 -7.57 16.25 15.38
N GLU A 143 -8.44 15.30 15.73
CA GLU A 143 -8.22 14.41 16.86
C GLU A 143 -7.00 13.51 16.66
N LEU A 144 -6.80 12.96 15.45
CA LEU A 144 -5.59 12.17 15.13
C LEU A 144 -4.33 13.03 15.17
N GLN A 145 -4.38 14.25 14.65
CA GLN A 145 -3.26 15.19 14.70
C GLN A 145 -2.93 15.62 16.13
N GLN A 146 -3.95 15.84 16.95
CA GLN A 146 -3.80 16.13 18.37
C GLN A 146 -3.16 14.93 19.08
N ARG A 147 -3.67 13.72 18.82
CA ARG A 147 -3.12 12.49 19.38
C ARG A 147 -1.66 12.29 19.01
N GLN A 148 -1.31 12.54 17.75
CA GLN A 148 0.08 12.49 17.29
C GLN A 148 0.96 13.46 18.09
N THR A 149 0.52 14.72 18.21
CA THR A 149 1.25 15.75 18.97
C THR A 149 1.43 15.36 20.44
N GLU A 150 0.40 14.79 21.06
CA GLU A 150 0.45 14.31 22.45
C GLU A 150 1.48 13.19 22.62
N LEU A 151 1.47 12.20 21.74
CA LEU A 151 2.41 11.07 21.78
C LEU A 151 3.85 11.52 21.49
N GLU A 152 4.04 12.43 20.54
CA GLU A 152 5.35 13.03 20.25
C GLU A 152 5.88 13.83 21.44
N SER A 153 5.03 14.63 22.09
CA SER A 153 5.40 15.40 23.28
C SER A 153 5.76 14.50 24.47
N ASP A 154 4.98 13.44 24.72
CA ASP A 154 5.32 12.47 25.76
C ASP A 154 6.64 11.73 25.46
N PHE A 155 6.84 11.30 24.20
CA PHE A 155 8.07 10.65 23.77
C PHE A 155 9.30 11.57 23.94
N GLU A 156 9.17 12.83 23.55
CA GLU A 156 10.22 13.84 23.73
C GLU A 156 10.51 14.04 25.23
N GLY A 157 9.48 14.19 26.06
CA GLY A 157 9.63 14.34 27.51
C GLY A 157 10.40 13.17 28.14
N ARG A 158 10.09 11.94 27.74
CA ARG A 158 10.82 10.73 28.20
C ARG A 158 12.25 10.69 27.70
N THR A 159 12.47 11.08 26.45
CA THR A 159 13.82 11.18 25.86
C THR A 159 14.67 12.21 26.58
N GLN A 160 14.11 13.37 26.92
CA GLN A 160 14.80 14.40 27.70
C GLN A 160 15.14 13.91 29.11
N ASN A 161 14.23 13.19 29.77
CA ASN A 161 14.48 12.59 31.08
C ASN A 161 15.60 11.55 31.02
N PHE A 162 15.60 10.68 30.00
CA PHE A 162 16.67 9.71 29.79
C PHE A 162 18.04 10.39 29.58
N ARG A 163 18.10 11.44 28.75
CA ARG A 163 19.34 12.23 28.55
C ARG A 163 19.88 12.80 29.87
N LYS A 164 19.00 13.34 30.72
CA LYS A 164 19.38 13.82 32.06
C LYS A 164 19.89 12.68 32.96
N SER A 165 19.25 11.51 32.93
CA SER A 165 19.69 10.34 33.67
C SER A 165 21.08 9.85 33.22
N VAL A 166 21.36 9.89 31.92
CA VAL A 166 22.69 9.56 31.39
C VAL A 166 23.73 10.56 31.87
N GLU A 167 23.44 11.86 31.81
CA GLU A 167 24.36 12.91 32.28
C GLU A 167 24.66 12.79 33.78
N ASP A 168 23.63 12.63 34.60
CA ASP A 168 23.76 12.43 36.06
C ASP A 168 24.57 11.17 36.39
N ALA A 169 24.33 10.08 35.67
CA ALA A 169 25.09 8.85 35.83
C ALA A 169 26.58 9.03 35.49
N GLN A 170 26.87 9.67 34.36
CA GLN A 170 28.25 9.96 33.95
C GLN A 170 28.95 10.85 34.98
N TYR A 171 28.27 11.89 35.47
CA TYR A 171 28.79 12.78 36.49
C TYR A 171 29.14 12.03 37.79
N LYS A 172 28.23 11.20 38.30
CA LYS A 172 28.43 10.41 39.53
C LYS A 172 29.60 9.44 39.41
N ILE A 173 29.72 8.77 38.27
CA ILE A 173 30.81 7.83 38.00
C ILE A 173 32.16 8.56 37.93
N GLN A 174 32.24 9.67 37.17
CA GLN A 174 33.49 10.43 37.01
C GLN A 174 33.97 11.06 38.32
N ARG A 175 33.05 11.46 39.19
CA ARG A 175 33.35 12.09 40.49
C ARG A 175 33.62 11.06 41.60
N GLY A 176 33.48 9.76 41.32
CA GLY A 176 33.62 8.72 42.34
C GLY A 176 32.55 8.79 43.44
N LEU A 177 31.38 9.33 43.13
CA LEU A 177 30.26 9.49 44.07
C LEU A 177 29.43 8.20 44.25
N VAL A 178 29.77 7.15 43.50
CA VAL A 178 29.11 5.84 43.52
C VAL A 178 30.15 4.74 43.65
N THR A 179 29.77 3.66 44.32
CA THR A 179 30.55 2.42 44.40
C THR A 179 30.53 1.67 43.06
N ARG A 180 31.43 0.70 42.90
CA ARG A 180 31.47 -0.12 41.68
C ARG A 180 30.16 -0.86 41.41
N SER A 181 29.55 -1.43 42.46
CA SER A 181 28.28 -2.15 42.32
C SER A 181 27.13 -1.21 41.95
N GLU A 182 27.10 0.01 42.51
CA GLU A 182 26.10 1.03 42.13
C GLU A 182 26.30 1.50 40.69
N ALA A 183 27.54 1.66 40.23
CA ALA A 183 27.84 2.01 38.84
C ALA A 183 27.37 0.93 37.85
N GLU A 184 27.57 -0.35 38.17
CA GLU A 184 27.08 -1.48 37.37
C GLU A 184 25.55 -1.50 37.31
N ASN A 185 24.87 -1.31 38.44
CA ASN A 185 23.40 -1.19 38.48
C ASN A 185 22.89 -0.02 37.65
N LEU A 186 23.56 1.14 37.72
CA LEU A 186 23.18 2.33 36.98
C LEU A 186 23.30 2.14 35.47
N GLN A 187 24.36 1.46 35.01
CA GLN A 187 24.50 1.09 33.59
C GLN A 187 23.38 0.16 33.11
N GLN A 188 23.01 -0.84 33.91
CA GLN A 188 21.90 -1.75 33.57
C GLN A 188 20.56 -1.02 33.50
N GLN A 189 20.32 -0.08 34.42
CA GLN A 189 19.11 0.75 34.40
C GLN A 189 19.04 1.61 33.14
N LEU A 190 20.14 2.27 32.76
CA LEU A 190 20.19 3.07 31.53
C LEU A 190 19.95 2.22 30.28
N ALA A 191 20.57 1.04 30.19
CA ALA A 191 20.34 0.12 29.07
C ALA A 191 18.87 -0.32 28.97
N THR A 192 18.23 -0.59 30.12
CA THR A 192 16.81 -0.93 30.17
C THR A 192 15.92 0.24 29.74
N GLN A 193 16.24 1.46 30.18
CA GLN A 193 15.51 2.66 29.79
C GLN A 193 15.65 2.93 28.28
N GLU A 194 16.84 2.78 27.73
CA GLU A 194 17.07 2.91 26.28
C GLU A 194 16.21 1.93 25.48
N GLN A 195 16.21 0.65 25.86
CA GLN A 195 15.37 -0.36 25.23
C GLN A 195 13.87 -0.02 25.36
N SER A 196 13.45 0.50 26.52
CA SER A 196 12.06 0.91 26.73
C SER A 196 11.65 2.07 25.83
N LEU A 197 12.54 3.04 25.56
CA LEU A 197 12.29 4.14 24.63
C LEU A 197 12.13 3.65 23.20
N MET A 198 12.99 2.73 22.75
CA MET A 198 12.86 2.12 21.42
C MET A 198 11.53 1.39 21.26
N ASN A 199 11.11 0.63 22.28
CA ASN A 199 9.82 -0.05 22.27
C ASN A 199 8.65 0.94 22.26
N LEU A 200 8.74 2.01 23.04
CA LEU A 200 7.70 3.04 23.13
C LEU A 200 7.50 3.76 21.79
N GLN A 201 8.58 4.09 21.09
CA GLN A 201 8.50 4.70 19.77
C GLN A 201 7.71 3.82 18.78
N ASN A 202 8.01 2.52 18.76
CA ASN A 202 7.28 1.56 17.92
C ASN A 202 5.81 1.44 18.33
N GLN A 203 5.52 1.41 19.64
CA GLN A 203 4.16 1.35 20.16
C GLN A 203 3.33 2.57 19.75
N TYR A 204 3.90 3.77 19.82
CA TYR A 204 3.20 5.01 19.41
C TYR A 204 2.88 5.02 17.91
N GLY A 205 3.81 4.55 17.08
CA GLY A 205 3.55 4.39 15.64
C GLY A 205 2.40 3.42 15.36
N LEU A 206 2.38 2.27 16.03
CA LEU A 206 1.32 1.28 15.88
C LEU A 206 -0.02 1.80 16.39
N GLN A 207 -0.03 2.48 17.54
CA GLN A 207 -1.23 3.07 18.11
C GLN A 207 -1.88 4.09 17.16
N LEU A 208 -1.10 5.03 16.61
CA LEU A 208 -1.63 6.02 15.66
C LEU A 208 -2.18 5.38 14.40
N GLN A 209 -1.50 4.35 13.89
CA GLN A 209 -1.97 3.60 12.74
C GLN A 209 -3.31 2.91 13.03
N GLU A 210 -3.42 2.22 14.16
CA GLU A 210 -4.65 1.51 14.55
C GLU A 210 -5.81 2.48 14.77
N GLU A 211 -5.59 3.57 15.51
CA GLU A 211 -6.59 4.61 15.72
C GLU A 211 -7.08 5.21 14.38
N GLY A 212 -6.16 5.49 13.45
CA GLY A 212 -6.49 5.95 12.10
C GLY A 212 -7.34 4.95 11.31
N LEU A 213 -6.98 3.67 11.34
CA LEU A 213 -7.75 2.60 10.68
C LEU A 213 -9.14 2.43 11.27
N VAL A 214 -9.26 2.47 12.60
CA VAL A 214 -10.56 2.36 13.29
C VAL A 214 -11.47 3.52 12.90
N LYS A 215 -10.97 4.77 12.95
CA LYS A 215 -11.77 5.95 12.55
C LYS A 215 -12.16 5.90 11.08
N ASN A 216 -11.25 5.49 10.19
CA ASN A 216 -11.55 5.34 8.77
C ASN A 216 -12.67 4.30 8.53
N ARG A 217 -12.59 3.13 9.16
CA ARG A 217 -13.64 2.10 9.07
C ARG A 217 -15.00 2.60 9.57
N LYS A 218 -15.02 3.29 10.72
CA LYS A 218 -16.23 3.90 11.26
C LYS A 218 -16.86 4.88 10.27
N MET A 219 -16.04 5.74 9.65
CA MET A 219 -16.51 6.66 8.60
C MET A 219 -17.16 5.92 7.44
N ILE A 220 -16.49 4.89 6.90
CA ILE A 220 -17.01 4.14 5.76
C ILE A 220 -18.34 3.46 6.11
N ASP A 221 -18.45 2.86 7.29
CA ASP A 221 -19.71 2.27 7.79
C ASP A 221 -20.83 3.33 7.89
N MET A 222 -20.55 4.53 8.38
CA MET A 222 -21.55 5.62 8.43
C MET A 222 -22.03 6.03 7.05
N ILE A 223 -21.11 6.14 6.08
CA ILE A 223 -21.42 6.45 4.68
C ILE A 223 -22.28 5.33 4.09
N GLU A 224 -21.88 4.07 4.25
CA GLU A 224 -22.63 2.91 3.75
C GLU A 224 -24.05 2.86 4.31
N ARG A 225 -24.21 3.04 5.63
CA ARG A 225 -25.53 3.06 6.29
C ARG A 225 -26.41 4.18 5.76
N TYR A 226 -25.86 5.39 5.64
CA TYR A 226 -26.61 6.53 5.12
C TYR A 226 -26.99 6.33 3.64
N VAL A 227 -26.06 5.87 2.81
CA VAL A 227 -26.33 5.59 1.39
C VAL A 227 -27.38 4.50 1.25
N ALA A 228 -27.37 3.47 2.10
CA ALA A 228 -28.40 2.43 2.10
C ALA A 228 -29.79 2.94 2.53
N GLU A 229 -29.85 3.88 3.46
CA GLU A 229 -31.10 4.59 3.81
C GLU A 229 -31.60 5.44 2.64
N LEU A 230 -30.75 6.31 2.10
CA LEU A 230 -31.08 7.17 0.96
C LEU A 230 -31.51 6.34 -0.26
N SER A 231 -30.87 5.20 -0.51
CA SER A 231 -31.22 4.30 -1.61
C SER A 231 -32.62 3.71 -1.46
N ARG A 232 -33.04 3.38 -0.23
CA ARG A 232 -34.40 2.90 0.05
C ARG A 232 -35.44 4.01 -0.14
N GLU A 233 -35.11 5.24 0.22
CA GLU A 233 -36.01 6.38 0.08
C GLU A 233 -36.18 6.84 -1.37
N ARG A 234 -35.09 6.82 -2.16
CA ARG A 234 -35.06 7.29 -3.55
C ARG A 234 -35.27 6.19 -4.59
N GLY A 235 -35.27 4.93 -4.18
CA GLY A 235 -35.48 3.78 -5.05
C GLY A 235 -34.25 3.39 -5.89
N TYR A 236 -33.04 3.67 -5.41
CA TYR A 236 -31.82 3.26 -6.11
C TYR A 236 -31.58 1.75 -5.95
N SER A 237 -31.38 1.06 -7.06
CA SER A 237 -30.98 -0.36 -7.07
C SER A 237 -29.48 -0.52 -6.84
N TYR A 238 -28.68 0.42 -7.35
CA TYR A 238 -27.23 0.43 -7.18
C TYR A 238 -26.71 1.84 -6.94
N VAL A 239 -25.76 1.96 -6.01
CA VAL A 239 -25.00 3.18 -5.78
C VAL A 239 -23.51 2.86 -5.82
N PHE A 240 -22.77 3.59 -6.66
CA PHE A 240 -21.32 3.43 -6.77
C PHE A 240 -20.57 4.59 -6.12
N SER A 241 -19.46 4.27 -5.44
CA SER A 241 -18.50 5.27 -5.01
C SER A 241 -17.51 5.57 -6.13
N TYR A 242 -17.38 6.86 -6.46
CA TYR A 242 -16.35 7.40 -7.32
C TYR A 242 -15.19 7.89 -6.46
N GLN A 243 -13.99 7.41 -6.75
CA GLN A 243 -12.74 7.83 -6.13
C GLN A 243 -11.62 7.71 -7.17
N PHE A 244 -10.58 8.54 -7.07
CA PHE A 244 -9.45 8.45 -7.99
C PHE A 244 -8.80 7.05 -7.95
N GLY A 245 -8.63 6.42 -9.11
CA GLY A 245 -8.12 5.04 -9.22
C GLY A 245 -9.13 3.93 -8.90
N GLY A 246 -10.40 4.28 -8.68
CA GLY A 246 -11.49 3.33 -8.47
C GLY A 246 -12.08 2.75 -9.76
N ASN A 247 -13.14 1.93 -9.60
CA ASN A 247 -13.80 1.23 -10.72
C ASN A 247 -14.69 2.14 -11.58
N VAL A 248 -15.13 3.28 -11.04
CA VAL A 248 -15.92 4.28 -11.77
C VAL A 248 -14.99 5.39 -12.23
N ILE A 249 -14.85 5.54 -13.56
CA ILE A 249 -14.00 6.58 -14.18
C ILE A 249 -14.84 7.80 -14.60
N TYR A 250 -16.12 7.58 -14.91
CA TYR A 250 -17.03 8.63 -15.35
C TYR A 250 -18.46 8.28 -14.94
N GLY A 251 -19.20 9.29 -14.48
CA GLY A 251 -20.63 9.23 -14.26
C GLY A 251 -21.28 10.50 -14.83
N ALA A 252 -22.45 10.36 -15.43
CA ALA A 252 -23.18 11.52 -15.93
C ALA A 252 -23.85 12.27 -14.77
N GLN A 253 -23.81 13.61 -14.79
CA GLN A 253 -24.28 14.46 -13.70
C GLN A 253 -25.70 14.16 -13.17
N PRO A 254 -26.69 13.74 -13.98
CA PRO A 254 -28.02 13.37 -13.46
C PRO A 254 -28.03 12.19 -12.47
N PHE A 255 -27.00 11.34 -12.48
CA PHE A 255 -26.86 10.21 -11.57
C PHE A 255 -25.97 10.53 -10.35
N ASN A 256 -25.48 11.77 -10.26
CA ASN A 256 -24.59 12.22 -9.20
C ASN A 256 -25.40 12.64 -7.96
N ILE A 257 -25.32 11.85 -6.89
CA ILE A 257 -26.00 12.11 -5.61
C ILE A 257 -25.04 12.67 -4.54
N THR A 258 -23.85 13.12 -4.93
CA THR A 258 -22.81 13.58 -3.97
C THR A 258 -23.33 14.67 -3.02
N GLY A 259 -24.07 15.64 -3.53
CA GLY A 259 -24.62 16.74 -2.71
C GLY A 259 -25.62 16.24 -1.67
N ASP A 260 -26.52 15.34 -2.05
CA ASP A 260 -27.50 14.73 -1.14
C ASP A 260 -26.82 13.88 -0.06
N VAL A 261 -25.71 13.23 -0.42
CA VAL A 261 -24.90 12.44 0.52
C VAL A 261 -24.18 13.34 1.52
N VAL A 262 -23.49 14.38 1.05
CA VAL A 262 -22.80 15.35 1.95
C VAL A 262 -23.79 15.99 2.91
N ASN A 263 -24.92 16.48 2.40
CA ASN A 263 -25.89 17.20 3.22
C ASN A 263 -26.49 16.29 4.30
N GLY A 264 -26.97 15.10 3.93
CA GLY A 264 -27.57 14.22 4.94
C GLY A 264 -26.56 13.61 5.91
N LEU A 265 -25.31 13.39 5.50
CA LEU A 265 -24.24 13.00 6.44
C LEU A 265 -23.94 14.10 7.46
N ASN A 266 -23.85 15.36 7.03
CA ASN A 266 -23.67 16.51 7.93
C ASN A 266 -24.88 16.76 8.85
N GLU A 267 -26.09 16.49 8.35
CA GLU A 267 -27.31 16.59 9.16
C GLU A 267 -27.41 15.50 10.23
N LYS A 268 -27.11 14.25 9.85
CA LYS A 268 -27.28 13.07 10.70
C LYS A 268 -26.11 12.83 11.65
N TYR A 269 -24.89 13.08 11.20
CA TYR A 269 -23.67 12.78 11.95
C TYR A 269 -22.89 14.07 12.20
N LYS A 270 -23.25 14.73 13.30
CA LYS A 270 -22.62 15.98 13.72
C LYS A 270 -21.41 15.73 14.60
N PRO A 271 -20.44 16.67 14.61
CA PRO A 271 -19.33 16.65 15.57
C PRO A 271 -19.82 16.46 17.00
N GLY A 272 -19.30 15.46 17.71
CA GLY A 272 -19.68 15.14 19.09
C GLY A 272 -20.92 14.24 19.26
N THR A 273 -21.44 13.67 18.17
CA THR A 273 -22.35 12.53 18.28
C THR A 273 -21.50 11.31 18.59
N ASP A 274 -21.62 10.74 19.80
CA ASP A 274 -21.03 9.44 20.09
C ASP A 274 -21.78 8.38 19.28
N ILE A 275 -21.06 7.69 18.41
CA ILE A 275 -21.60 6.66 17.54
C ILE A 275 -21.04 5.33 18.02
N ASP A 276 -21.84 4.68 18.88
CA ASP A 276 -21.72 3.28 19.29
C ASP A 276 -22.31 2.34 18.23
#